data_AF-A6G0D5-F1
#
_entry.id   AF-A6G0D5-F1
#
_cell.length_a   1.000
_cell.length_b   1.000
_cell.length_c   1.000
_cell.angle_alpha   90.00
_cell.angle_beta   90.00
_cell.angle_gamma   90.00
#
_symmetry.space_group_name_H-M   'P 1'
#
loop_
_entity.id
_entity.type
_entity.pdbx_description
1 polymer ?
#
loop_
_entity_poly.entity_id
_entity_poly.type
_entity_poly.pdbx_seq_one_letter_code
_entity_poly.pdbx_strand_id
1 'polypeptide(L)'
;MRLPFASRVRFFAALALAVPAAMAISVAAQAETTGEEPSMVYILSPSEGEHFPDAPATIDVELSVWSSWVDEGIDEVELYIDGALIATQSCSSGCTFEGIVVEEGEHLIHVDGGADTDSNTIYVGGEPPEMETGEEDTTGGEEDTTGGEEEESGAEDTTGGEEEESGGEGEEESAGGEDEYGEDTGGAANDEMGDPASRGCSANGEVPAPWIALGFACLLLIPAWRRGEG
;
A
#
# COMPACT_ATOMS: atom_id res chain seq x y z
N MET A 1 9.11 -26.59 -42.42
CA MET A 1 10.58 -26.76 -42.23
C MET A 1 10.83 -26.82 -40.73
N ARG A 2 11.31 -27.95 -40.22
CA ARG A 2 11.62 -28.18 -38.80
C ARG A 2 13.10 -27.88 -38.57
N LEU A 3 13.44 -27.02 -37.61
CA LEU A 3 14.82 -26.77 -37.18
C LEU A 3 15.10 -27.54 -35.88
N PRO A 4 16.21 -28.30 -35.79
CA PRO A 4 16.58 -29.04 -34.59
C PRO A 4 17.47 -28.24 -33.63
N PHE A 5 17.22 -28.45 -32.33
CA PHE A 5 18.11 -28.47 -31.17
C PHE A 5 19.49 -27.78 -31.23
N ALA A 6 19.75 -26.93 -30.23
CA ALA A 6 21.08 -26.79 -29.62
C ALA A 6 20.97 -26.42 -28.14
N SER A 7 20.70 -27.42 -27.30
CA SER A 7 20.80 -27.30 -25.84
C SER A 7 22.29 -27.25 -25.45
N ARG A 8 22.74 -26.13 -24.88
CA ARG A 8 24.08 -25.98 -24.30
C ARG A 8 23.95 -25.86 -22.79
N VAL A 9 24.01 -27.01 -22.12
CA VAL A 9 24.18 -27.10 -20.67
C VAL A 9 25.59 -26.58 -20.33
N ARG A 10 25.67 -25.46 -19.60
CA ARG A 10 26.93 -24.96 -19.04
C ARG A 10 26.95 -25.30 -17.55
N PHE A 11 27.81 -26.24 -17.19
CA PHE A 11 28.22 -26.51 -15.82
C PHE A 11 29.05 -25.32 -15.31
N PHE A 12 28.56 -24.60 -14.31
CA PHE A 12 29.38 -23.68 -13.53
C PHE A 12 29.95 -24.43 -12.33
N ALA A 13 31.28 -24.51 -12.28
CA ALA A 13 32.03 -25.06 -11.16
C ALA A 13 31.99 -24.08 -9.99
N ALA A 14 31.44 -24.51 -8.85
CA ALA A 14 31.43 -23.76 -7.62
C ALA A 14 32.85 -23.76 -7.00
N LEU A 15 33.50 -22.60 -6.98
CA LEU A 15 34.74 -22.36 -6.24
C LEU A 15 34.37 -21.90 -4.82
N ALA A 16 34.46 -22.81 -3.85
CA ALA A 16 34.24 -22.50 -2.44
C ALA A 16 35.45 -21.74 -1.87
N LEU A 17 35.34 -20.41 -1.76
CA LEU A 17 36.26 -19.58 -0.99
C LEU A 17 35.80 -19.52 0.46
N ALA A 18 36.56 -20.15 1.36
CA ALA A 18 36.40 -20.02 2.80
C ALA A 18 36.83 -18.61 3.23
N VAL A 19 35.87 -17.78 3.63
CA VAL A 19 36.12 -16.44 4.19
C VAL A 19 36.23 -16.56 5.72
N PRO A 20 37.31 -16.05 6.34
CA PRO A 20 37.45 -16.04 7.79
C PRO A 20 36.45 -15.07 8.42
N ALA A 21 35.71 -15.56 9.42
CA ALA A 21 34.79 -14.79 10.24
C ALA A 21 35.55 -13.77 11.09
N ALA A 22 35.71 -12.55 10.58
CA ALA A 22 36.06 -11.39 11.37
C ALA A 22 34.76 -10.80 11.94
N MET A 23 34.50 -11.05 13.23
CA MET A 23 33.43 -10.38 13.97
C MET A 23 33.82 -8.91 14.17
N ALA A 24 33.33 -8.05 13.29
CA ALA A 24 33.30 -6.62 13.52
C ALA A 24 32.19 -6.33 14.54
N ILE A 25 32.58 -5.89 15.74
CA ILE A 25 31.67 -5.25 16.69
C ILE A 25 31.29 -3.91 16.06
N SER A 26 30.13 -3.87 15.40
CA SER A 26 29.52 -2.62 14.97
C SER A 26 29.03 -1.88 16.21
N VAL A 27 29.78 -0.86 16.62
CA VAL A 27 29.27 0.17 17.50
C VAL A 27 28.23 0.93 16.69
N ALA A 28 26.95 0.67 16.97
CA ALA A 28 25.87 1.52 16.50
C ALA A 28 26.09 2.92 17.12
N ALA A 29 26.61 3.84 16.32
CA ALA A 29 26.58 5.25 16.66
C ALA A 29 25.10 5.62 16.76
N GLN A 30 24.61 5.86 17.98
CA GLN A 30 23.32 6.48 18.19
C GLN A 30 23.44 7.91 17.67
N ALA A 31 23.03 8.11 16.41
CA ALA A 31 22.81 9.44 15.87
C ALA A 31 21.72 10.09 16.72
N GLU A 32 22.06 11.18 17.40
CA GLU A 32 21.08 12.05 18.00
C GLU A 32 20.27 12.64 16.84
N THR A 33 19.06 12.12 16.64
CA THR A 33 18.13 12.66 15.67
C THR A 33 17.67 14.02 16.20
N THR A 34 18.28 15.09 15.66
CA THR A 34 17.54 16.34 15.51
C THR A 34 16.21 15.95 14.85
N GLY A 35 15.08 16.35 15.45
CA GLY A 35 13.74 15.89 15.07
C GLY A 35 13.32 16.32 13.66
N GLU A 36 14.00 15.79 12.68
CA GLU A 36 13.80 15.95 11.25
C GLU A 36 13.08 14.68 10.82
N GLU A 37 11.82 14.83 10.45
CA GLU A 37 11.03 13.75 9.88
C GLU A 37 11.63 13.45 8.49
N PRO A 38 12.03 12.19 8.20
CA PRO A 38 12.61 11.82 6.91
C PRO A 38 11.53 11.83 5.82
N SER A 39 11.92 12.00 4.57
CA SER A 39 10.98 11.84 3.45
C SER A 39 10.45 10.39 3.42
N MET A 40 9.15 10.21 3.14
CA MET A 40 8.45 8.92 3.21
C MET A 40 7.56 8.71 1.99
N VAL A 41 7.39 7.46 1.58
CA VAL A 41 6.46 7.04 0.52
C VAL A 41 5.52 5.97 1.08
N TYR A 42 4.23 6.07 0.76
CA TYR A 42 3.21 5.12 1.23
C TYR A 42 2.32 4.67 0.08
N ILE A 43 1.99 3.38 0.06
CA ILE A 43 0.98 2.81 -0.82
C ILE A 43 -0.40 3.05 -0.18
N LEU A 44 -1.25 3.84 -0.84
CA LEU A 44 -2.63 4.09 -0.42
C LEU A 44 -3.59 3.04 -0.99
N SER A 45 -3.35 2.61 -2.23
CA SER A 45 -4.09 1.57 -2.92
C SER A 45 -3.17 0.82 -3.88
N PRO A 46 -3.30 -0.51 -4.01
CA PRO A 46 -4.19 -1.37 -3.23
C PRO A 46 -3.74 -1.51 -1.76
N SER A 47 -4.67 -1.89 -0.88
CA SER A 47 -4.39 -2.15 0.55
C SER A 47 -3.68 -3.50 0.74
N GLU A 48 -3.00 -3.68 1.88
CA GLU A 48 -2.43 -4.97 2.26
C GLU A 48 -3.50 -6.07 2.29
N GLY A 49 -3.26 -7.15 1.55
CA GLY A 49 -4.15 -8.30 1.42
C GLY A 49 -5.37 -8.08 0.52
N GLU A 50 -5.42 -6.99 -0.25
CA GLU A 50 -6.55 -6.74 -1.15
C GLU A 50 -6.68 -7.85 -2.21
N HIS A 51 -7.93 -8.30 -2.45
CA HIS A 51 -8.25 -9.41 -3.35
C HIS A 51 -9.04 -8.92 -4.58
N PHE A 52 -8.58 -9.33 -5.75
CA PHE A 52 -9.20 -9.08 -7.05
C PHE A 52 -9.68 -10.41 -7.64
N PRO A 53 -10.99 -10.68 -7.76
CA PRO A 53 -11.50 -12.01 -8.13
C PRO A 53 -11.26 -12.39 -9.60
N ASP A 54 -11.06 -11.40 -10.48
CA ASP A 54 -10.87 -11.62 -11.90
C ASP A 54 -9.38 -11.64 -12.28
N ALA A 55 -8.99 -12.63 -13.10
CA ALA A 55 -7.63 -12.73 -13.63
C ALA A 55 -7.62 -12.73 -15.19
N PRO A 56 -6.74 -11.93 -15.84
CA PRO A 56 -5.86 -10.94 -15.23
C PRO A 56 -6.63 -9.73 -14.69
N ALA A 57 -6.13 -9.13 -13.61
CA ALA A 57 -6.68 -7.90 -13.04
C ALA A 57 -5.99 -6.67 -13.63
N THR A 58 -6.73 -5.57 -13.79
CA THR A 58 -6.16 -4.25 -14.06
C THR A 58 -6.28 -3.43 -12.79
N ILE A 59 -5.16 -3.04 -12.21
CA ILE A 59 -5.10 -2.28 -10.96
C ILE A 59 -4.46 -0.91 -11.18
N ASP A 60 -4.83 0.03 -10.32
CA ASP A 60 -4.17 1.32 -10.20
C ASP A 60 -3.44 1.36 -8.85
N VAL A 61 -2.17 1.78 -8.85
CA VAL A 61 -1.39 1.92 -7.61
C VAL A 61 -1.32 3.39 -7.23
N GLU A 62 -2.03 3.78 -6.18
CA GLU A 62 -2.07 5.14 -5.65
C GLU A 62 -1.07 5.30 -4.51
N LEU A 63 -0.21 6.32 -4.60
CA LEU A 63 0.85 6.61 -3.65
C LEU A 63 0.67 7.99 -3.00
N SER A 64 1.02 8.07 -1.72
CA SER A 64 1.26 9.33 -1.02
C SER A 64 2.76 9.53 -0.82
N VAL A 65 3.26 10.71 -1.18
CA VAL A 65 4.66 11.08 -0.99
C VAL A 65 4.72 12.25 -0.02
N TRP A 66 5.45 12.05 1.07
CA TRP A 66 5.75 13.10 2.04
C TRP A 66 7.23 13.45 1.93
N SER A 67 7.54 14.65 1.42
CA SER A 67 8.92 15.13 1.31
C SER A 67 9.26 16.06 2.46
N SER A 68 10.36 15.78 3.13
CA SER A 68 10.92 16.67 4.14
C SER A 68 11.63 17.86 3.50
N TRP A 69 11.66 19.00 4.18
CA TRP A 69 12.30 20.22 3.69
C TRP A 69 13.84 20.19 3.81
N VAL A 70 14.37 19.19 4.52
CA VAL A 70 15.80 19.08 4.84
C VAL A 70 16.56 18.14 3.90
N ASP A 71 15.84 17.21 3.26
CA ASP A 71 16.39 16.27 2.29
C ASP A 71 16.16 16.78 0.86
N GLU A 72 16.84 16.19 -0.13
CA GLU A 72 16.66 16.52 -1.55
C GLU A 72 15.23 16.19 -2.07
N GLY A 73 14.35 15.64 -1.23
CA GLY A 73 13.00 15.23 -1.57
C GLY A 73 12.97 13.90 -2.34
N ILE A 74 11.78 13.33 -2.49
CA ILE A 74 11.56 12.17 -3.36
C ILE A 74 11.18 12.71 -4.73
N ASP A 75 12.11 12.69 -5.68
CA ASP A 75 11.88 13.21 -7.04
C ASP A 75 11.34 12.15 -8.01
N GLU A 76 11.68 10.88 -7.78
CA GLU A 76 11.38 9.75 -8.65
C GLU A 76 11.00 8.54 -7.78
N VAL A 77 9.91 7.88 -8.16
CA VAL A 77 9.43 6.64 -7.53
C VAL A 77 9.44 5.53 -8.56
N GLU A 78 10.01 4.40 -8.17
CA GLU A 78 10.07 3.17 -8.95
C GLU A 78 9.05 2.16 -8.40
N LEU A 79 8.20 1.63 -9.27
CA LEU A 79 7.20 0.61 -8.94
C LEU A 79 7.64 -0.76 -9.42
N TYR A 80 7.66 -1.73 -8.50
CA TYR A 80 8.01 -3.12 -8.74
C TYR A 80 6.83 -4.04 -8.42
N ILE A 81 6.64 -5.08 -9.24
CA ILE A 81 5.75 -6.21 -8.94
C ILE A 81 6.58 -7.49 -9.00
N ASP A 82 6.59 -8.26 -7.91
CA ASP A 82 7.40 -9.48 -7.76
C ASP A 82 8.90 -9.25 -8.04
N GLY A 83 9.40 -8.06 -7.70
CA GLY A 83 10.77 -7.63 -7.94
C GLY A 83 11.09 -7.22 -9.38
N ALA A 84 10.11 -7.23 -10.29
CA ALA A 84 10.26 -6.70 -11.64
C ALA A 84 9.84 -5.23 -11.71
N LEU A 85 10.73 -4.36 -12.19
CA LEU A 85 10.43 -2.94 -12.41
C LEU A 85 9.34 -2.78 -13.48
N ILE A 86 8.19 -2.25 -13.09
CA ILE A 86 7.04 -2.02 -13.97
C ILE A 86 7.08 -0.62 -14.56
N ALA A 87 7.29 0.38 -13.71
CA ALA A 87 7.23 1.79 -14.09
C ALA A 87 8.09 2.66 -13.19
N THR A 88 8.46 3.82 -13.72
CA THR A 88 9.18 4.89 -13.01
C THR A 88 8.45 6.19 -13.28
N GLN A 89 8.16 6.98 -12.25
CA GLN A 89 7.43 8.24 -12.38
C GLN A 89 7.93 9.27 -11.37
N SER A 90 7.93 10.55 -11.75
CA SER A 90 8.23 11.65 -10.84
C SER A 90 6.99 12.05 -10.04
N CYS A 91 7.10 12.07 -8.70
CA CYS A 91 5.98 12.28 -7.79
C CYS A 91 6.32 13.32 -6.72
N SER A 92 5.71 14.52 -6.77
CA SER A 92 6.04 15.61 -5.83
C SER A 92 5.24 15.60 -4.52
N SER A 93 4.05 15.00 -4.51
CA SER A 93 3.15 14.97 -3.35
C SER A 93 2.19 13.78 -3.36
N GLY A 94 2.53 12.73 -4.10
CA GLY A 94 1.65 11.62 -4.46
C GLY A 94 1.45 11.50 -5.97
N CYS A 95 1.10 10.29 -6.40
CA CYS A 95 0.91 9.94 -7.81
C CYS A 95 0.18 8.60 -7.95
N THR A 96 -0.26 8.29 -9.17
CA THR A 96 -0.97 7.05 -9.47
C THR A 96 -0.34 6.38 -10.69
N PHE A 97 0.00 5.10 -10.55
CA PHE A 97 0.38 4.24 -11.66
C PHE A 97 -0.87 3.52 -12.17
N GLU A 98 -1.43 4.01 -13.28
CA GLU A 98 -2.70 3.51 -13.82
C GLU A 98 -2.52 2.29 -14.74
N GLY A 99 -3.52 1.41 -14.74
CA GLY A 99 -3.70 0.40 -15.78
C GLY A 99 -2.67 -0.72 -15.77
N ILE A 100 -2.19 -1.11 -14.58
CA ILE A 100 -1.21 -2.18 -14.44
C ILE A 100 -1.94 -3.51 -14.54
N VAL A 101 -1.52 -4.35 -15.49
CA VAL A 101 -2.09 -5.69 -15.69
C VAL A 101 -1.30 -6.69 -14.84
N VAL A 102 -1.99 -7.37 -13.94
CA VAL A 102 -1.43 -8.38 -13.03
C VAL A 102 -2.08 -9.73 -13.32
N GLU A 103 -1.27 -10.77 -13.41
CA GLU A 103 -1.72 -12.13 -13.70
C GLU A 103 -2.36 -12.78 -12.46
N GLU A 104 -2.88 -14.00 -12.59
CA GLU A 104 -3.39 -14.78 -11.45
C GLU A 104 -2.25 -15.14 -10.47
N GLY A 105 -2.46 -14.89 -9.17
CA GLY A 105 -1.52 -15.26 -8.11
C GLY A 105 -1.48 -14.30 -6.91
N GLU A 106 -0.55 -14.60 -6.00
CA GLU A 106 -0.12 -13.68 -4.94
C GLU A 106 1.01 -12.81 -5.48
N HIS A 107 0.89 -11.49 -5.32
CA HIS A 107 1.84 -10.52 -5.86
C HIS A 107 2.31 -9.54 -4.79
N LEU A 108 3.62 -9.29 -4.75
CA LEU A 108 4.21 -8.27 -3.90
C LEU A 108 4.40 -6.98 -4.69
N ILE A 109 3.63 -5.95 -4.34
CA ILE A 109 3.82 -4.58 -4.83
C ILE A 109 4.87 -3.92 -3.95
N HIS A 110 5.90 -3.36 -4.57
CA HIS A 110 6.97 -2.67 -3.88
C HIS A 110 7.25 -1.33 -4.55
N VAL A 111 7.36 -0.27 -3.74
CA VAL A 111 7.72 1.07 -4.21
C VAL A 111 9.01 1.53 -3.58
N ASP A 112 9.88 2.11 -4.39
CA ASP A 112 11.17 2.66 -3.98
C ASP A 112 11.22 4.16 -4.29
N GLY A 113 11.28 4.98 -3.25
CA GLY A 113 11.46 6.44 -3.31
C GLY A 113 12.91 6.87 -3.07
N GLY A 114 13.86 5.94 -3.13
CA GLY A 114 15.30 6.13 -2.94
C GLY A 114 15.72 6.12 -1.45
N ALA A 115 15.15 7.01 -0.65
CA ALA A 115 15.46 7.10 0.79
C ALA A 115 14.52 6.25 1.67
N ASP A 116 13.36 5.91 1.15
CA ASP A 116 12.30 5.17 1.84
C ASP A 116 11.61 4.22 0.85
N THR A 117 11.04 3.15 1.38
CA THR A 117 10.39 2.11 0.58
C THR A 117 9.15 1.60 1.29
N ASP A 118 8.13 1.23 0.52
CA ASP A 118 6.92 0.61 1.05
C ASP A 118 6.55 -0.63 0.22
N SER A 119 5.74 -1.53 0.79
CA SER A 119 5.32 -2.74 0.10
C SER A 119 3.98 -3.27 0.60
N ASN A 120 3.12 -3.65 -0.34
CA ASN A 120 1.86 -4.33 -0.05
C ASN A 120 1.76 -5.67 -0.80
N THR A 121 1.16 -6.68 -0.18
CA THR A 121 0.79 -7.95 -0.80
C THR A 121 -0.65 -7.89 -1.32
N ILE A 122 -0.90 -8.35 -2.54
CA ILE A 122 -2.25 -8.50 -3.09
C ILE A 122 -2.48 -9.89 -3.67
N TYR A 123 -3.75 -10.24 -3.87
CA TYR A 123 -4.18 -11.51 -4.46
C TYR A 123 -5.04 -11.27 -5.70
N VAL A 124 -4.69 -11.89 -6.82
CA VAL A 124 -5.41 -11.77 -8.10
C VAL A 124 -5.88 -13.15 -8.56
N GLY A 125 -7.18 -13.26 -8.85
CA GLY A 125 -7.85 -14.52 -9.11
C GLY A 125 -7.91 -15.43 -7.88
N GLY A 126 -8.46 -16.62 -8.08
CA GLY A 126 -8.60 -17.64 -7.04
C GLY A 126 -9.41 -17.22 -5.81
N GLU A 127 -9.57 -18.16 -4.88
CA GLU A 127 -9.97 -17.85 -3.51
C GLU A 127 -8.71 -17.37 -2.77
N PRO A 128 -8.72 -16.21 -2.08
CA PRO A 128 -7.58 -15.77 -1.30
C PRO A 128 -7.27 -16.81 -0.21
N PRO A 129 -6.01 -16.95 0.24
CA PRO A 129 -5.74 -17.79 1.40
C PRO A 129 -6.62 -17.26 2.54
N GLU A 130 -7.37 -18.15 3.19
CA GLU A 130 -8.06 -17.79 4.41
C GLU A 130 -6.99 -17.32 5.39
N MET A 131 -6.89 -16.00 5.57
CA MET A 131 -6.12 -15.46 6.66
C MET A 131 -6.84 -15.98 7.89
N GLU A 132 -6.21 -16.92 8.62
CA GLU A 132 -6.60 -17.19 9.99
C GLU A 132 -6.46 -15.84 10.68
N THR A 133 -7.56 -15.09 10.74
CA THR A 133 -7.69 -13.97 11.65
C THR A 133 -7.42 -14.62 12.97
N GLY A 134 -6.20 -14.43 13.47
CA GLY A 134 -5.85 -14.80 14.82
C GLY A 134 -6.79 -14.01 15.69
N GLU A 135 -7.96 -14.58 15.94
CA GLU A 135 -8.77 -14.27 17.09
C GLU A 135 -7.80 -14.57 18.22
N GLU A 136 -7.08 -13.52 18.65
CA GLU A 136 -6.30 -13.58 19.86
C GLU A 136 -7.33 -13.94 20.90
N ASP A 137 -7.34 -15.22 21.27
CA ASP A 137 -8.13 -15.75 22.37
C ASP A 137 -7.63 -15.00 23.61
N THR A 138 -8.12 -13.79 23.83
CA THR A 138 -7.96 -13.01 25.05
C THR A 138 -8.89 -13.60 26.11
N THR A 139 -8.91 -14.93 26.22
CA THR A 139 -9.38 -15.60 27.41
C THR A 139 -8.29 -15.38 28.45
N GLY A 140 -8.35 -14.19 29.06
CA GLY A 140 -7.64 -13.87 30.29
C GLY A 140 -8.10 -14.79 31.40
N GLY A 141 -7.55 -16.01 31.41
CA GLY A 141 -7.53 -16.88 32.58
C GLY A 141 -6.39 -16.42 33.48
N GLU A 142 -6.72 -15.67 34.53
CA GLU A 142 -5.88 -15.58 35.72
C GLU A 142 -5.83 -16.97 36.37
N GLU A 143 -4.96 -17.85 35.87
CA GLU A 143 -4.68 -19.12 36.54
C GLU A 143 -3.61 -18.91 37.60
N ASP A 144 -4.11 -18.69 38.82
CA ASP A 144 -3.38 -18.68 40.08
C ASP A 144 -2.70 -20.05 40.28
N THR A 145 -1.40 -20.13 39.97
CA THR A 145 -0.63 -21.36 40.08
C THR A 145 -0.38 -21.72 41.55
N THR A 146 -1.15 -22.65 42.09
CA THR A 146 -0.78 -23.42 43.28
C THR A 146 -1.03 -24.92 43.07
N GLY A 147 0.05 -25.62 42.72
CA GLY A 147 0.44 -26.95 43.22
C GLY A 147 -0.52 -28.14 43.01
N GLY A 148 -0.08 -29.11 42.21
CA GLY A 148 -0.63 -30.46 42.23
C GLY A 148 0.16 -31.41 41.35
N GLU A 149 0.73 -32.43 41.98
CA GLU A 149 1.61 -33.46 41.42
C GLU A 149 0.86 -34.51 40.58
N GLU A 150 1.61 -35.08 39.63
CA GLU A 150 1.68 -36.51 39.26
C GLU A 150 0.57 -37.23 38.45
N GLU A 151 1.07 -37.86 37.36
CA GLU A 151 0.64 -39.09 36.65
C GLU A 151 -0.73 -39.04 35.92
N GLU A 152 -1.03 -39.73 34.82
CA GLU A 152 -0.52 -40.96 34.21
C GLU A 152 -1.03 -41.01 32.74
N SER A 153 -0.46 -41.92 31.96
CA SER A 153 -0.75 -42.25 30.55
C SER A 153 -2.20 -42.64 30.24
N GLY A 154 -2.69 -42.30 29.04
CA GLY A 154 -3.86 -42.91 28.42
C GLY A 154 -3.94 -42.59 26.93
N ALA A 155 -3.99 -43.62 26.10
CA ALA A 155 -4.03 -43.56 24.64
C ALA A 155 -5.38 -44.07 24.13
N GLU A 156 -5.98 -43.39 23.14
CA GLU A 156 -7.03 -43.89 22.22
C GLU A 156 -7.42 -42.70 21.31
N ASP A 157 -7.13 -42.67 20.01
CA ASP A 157 -7.74 -43.42 18.89
C ASP A 157 -9.27 -43.27 18.78
N THR A 158 -9.71 -42.24 18.04
CA THR A 158 -11.03 -42.14 17.39
C THR A 158 -10.84 -41.34 16.09
N THR A 159 -10.82 -41.98 14.93
CA THR A 159 -11.97 -42.37 14.08
C THR A 159 -12.73 -41.17 13.52
N GLY A 160 -12.85 -41.14 12.18
CA GLY A 160 -13.31 -40.01 11.38
C GLY A 160 -14.82 -39.75 11.34
N GLY A 161 -15.18 -38.79 10.49
CA GLY A 161 -16.54 -38.34 10.18
C GLY A 161 -16.38 -37.03 9.40
N GLU A 162 -16.29 -37.09 8.07
CA GLU A 162 -17.41 -37.05 7.12
C GLU A 162 -17.91 -35.61 6.88
N GLU A 163 -18.03 -35.35 5.58
CA GLU A 163 -18.31 -34.10 4.89
C GLU A 163 -19.73 -33.61 5.18
N GLU A 164 -19.90 -32.31 5.41
CA GLU A 164 -21.21 -31.65 5.34
C GLU A 164 -21.08 -30.48 4.36
N GLU A 165 -21.59 -30.69 3.15
CA GLU A 165 -21.93 -29.63 2.20
C GLU A 165 -23.07 -28.79 2.78
N SER A 166 -22.88 -27.47 2.86
CA SER A 166 -24.01 -26.55 3.09
C SER A 166 -24.09 -25.54 1.96
N GLY A 167 -25.00 -25.81 1.03
CA GLY A 167 -25.43 -24.87 -0.01
C GLY A 167 -26.31 -23.79 0.60
N GLY A 168 -25.89 -22.53 0.48
CA GLY A 168 -26.68 -21.35 0.80
C GLY A 168 -27.04 -20.61 -0.49
N GLU A 169 -28.20 -20.92 -1.05
CA GLU A 169 -28.83 -20.09 -2.07
C GLU A 169 -29.55 -18.93 -1.34
N GLY A 170 -28.92 -17.76 -1.32
CA GLY A 170 -29.47 -16.53 -0.76
C GLY A 170 -29.91 -15.60 -1.89
N GLU A 171 -31.20 -15.62 -2.17
CA GLU A 171 -31.86 -14.82 -3.21
C GLU A 171 -31.74 -13.31 -2.93
N GLU A 172 -31.49 -12.58 -4.01
CA GLU A 172 -31.31 -11.14 -4.07
C GLU A 172 -32.67 -10.42 -4.11
N GLU A 173 -32.92 -9.50 -3.18
CA GLU A 173 -33.88 -8.42 -3.41
C GLU A 173 -33.65 -7.26 -2.44
N SER A 174 -32.74 -6.35 -2.82
CA SER A 174 -32.68 -5.01 -2.22
C SER A 174 -33.37 -4.02 -3.15
N ALA A 175 -34.64 -3.79 -2.86
CA ALA A 175 -35.48 -2.77 -3.47
C ALA A 175 -34.96 -1.37 -3.10
N GLY A 176 -34.94 -0.49 -4.11
CA GLY A 176 -34.50 0.89 -3.99
C GLY A 176 -35.24 1.70 -2.92
N GLY A 177 -34.48 2.46 -2.15
CA GLY A 177 -34.93 3.59 -1.35
C GLY A 177 -34.53 4.88 -2.04
N GLU A 178 -35.52 5.61 -2.54
CA GLU A 178 -35.38 6.96 -3.07
C GLU A 178 -35.53 7.93 -1.89
N ASP A 179 -34.43 8.35 -1.29
CA ASP A 179 -34.47 9.27 -0.15
C ASP A 179 -34.10 10.68 -0.61
N GLU A 180 -35.16 11.40 -0.97
CA GLU A 180 -35.25 12.85 -1.11
C GLU A 180 -34.75 13.55 0.17
N TYR A 181 -33.49 14.02 0.18
CA TYR A 181 -33.03 14.94 1.24
C TYR A 181 -33.36 16.38 0.87
N GLY A 182 -34.38 16.87 1.57
CA GLY A 182 -34.91 18.22 1.51
C GLY A 182 -33.92 19.29 1.98
N GLU A 183 -34.13 20.46 1.39
CA GLU A 183 -33.57 21.76 1.75
C GLU A 183 -33.95 22.11 3.20
N ASP A 184 -32.98 22.17 4.12
CA ASP A 184 -33.19 22.80 5.43
C ASP A 184 -32.66 24.25 5.39
N THR A 185 -33.62 25.16 5.32
CA THR A 185 -33.44 26.60 5.35
C THR A 185 -33.39 27.11 6.78
N GLY A 186 -32.25 27.69 7.17
CA GLY A 186 -32.19 28.88 8.01
C GLY A 186 -32.54 28.75 9.50
N GLY A 187 -31.52 28.93 10.34
CA GLY A 187 -31.68 29.21 11.76
C GLY A 187 -30.69 30.27 12.24
N ALA A 188 -31.19 31.47 12.48
CA ALA A 188 -30.43 32.62 12.97
C ALA A 188 -30.27 32.62 14.49
N ALA A 189 -29.18 33.27 14.92
CA ALA A 189 -28.97 33.98 16.18
C ALA A 189 -29.05 33.19 17.49
N ASN A 190 -27.90 33.10 18.18
CA ASN A 190 -27.83 33.32 19.62
C ASN A 190 -26.55 34.10 19.93
N ASP A 191 -26.75 35.38 20.25
CA ASP A 191 -25.82 36.23 20.97
C ASP A 191 -25.75 35.76 22.43
N GLU A 192 -24.61 35.29 22.93
CA GLU A 192 -24.35 35.34 24.37
C GLU A 192 -22.87 35.51 24.70
N MET A 193 -22.64 36.50 25.57
CA MET A 193 -21.36 37.10 25.96
C MET A 193 -20.56 36.21 26.92
N GLY A 194 -19.24 36.09 26.70
CA GLY A 194 -18.33 35.57 27.73
C GLY A 194 -16.87 35.48 27.29
N ASP A 195 -16.01 36.27 27.95
CA ASP A 195 -14.53 36.24 28.00
C ASP A 195 -13.68 36.73 26.81
N PRO A 196 -13.21 38.00 26.84
CA PRO A 196 -12.18 38.52 25.92
C PRO A 196 -10.78 38.42 26.54
N ALA A 197 -10.24 37.21 26.72
CA ALA A 197 -8.82 37.05 26.94
C ALA A 197 -8.37 35.65 26.54
N SER A 198 -7.43 35.58 25.57
CA SER A 198 -6.66 34.38 25.19
C SER A 198 -7.26 33.52 24.08
N ARG A 199 -7.51 34.11 22.90
CA ARG A 199 -7.41 33.37 21.63
C ARG A 199 -6.66 34.23 20.62
N GLY A 200 -5.37 33.96 20.48
CA GLY A 200 -4.57 34.45 19.36
C GLY A 200 -5.10 33.80 18.08
N CYS A 201 -5.85 34.57 17.29
CA CYS A 201 -6.18 34.22 15.93
C CYS A 201 -4.90 34.27 15.10
N SER A 202 -4.24 33.12 14.93
CA SER A 202 -3.30 32.95 13.81
C SER A 202 -4.16 32.74 12.56
N ALA A 203 -4.59 33.85 11.97
CA ALA A 203 -5.15 33.84 10.63
C ALA A 203 -4.00 33.54 9.67
N ASN A 204 -3.75 32.24 9.42
CA ASN A 204 -3.06 31.81 8.21
C ASN A 204 -4.01 32.11 7.05
N GLY A 205 -3.93 33.35 6.55
CA GLY A 205 -4.45 33.69 5.24
C GLY A 205 -3.68 32.84 4.25
N GLU A 206 -4.38 31.87 3.67
CA GLU A 206 -3.95 31.12 2.51
C GLU A 206 -3.67 32.15 1.40
N VAL A 207 -2.39 32.44 1.19
CA VAL A 207 -1.95 33.31 0.09
C VAL A 207 -2.15 32.46 -1.17
N PRO A 208 -3.04 32.83 -2.10
CA PRO A 208 -3.18 32.08 -3.33
C PRO A 208 -1.84 32.06 -4.04
N ALA A 209 -1.38 30.85 -4.31
CA ALA A 209 -0.14 30.53 -4.99
C ALA A 209 0.06 31.40 -6.25
N PRO A 210 1.21 32.10 -6.42
CA PRO A 210 1.43 33.07 -7.51
C PRO A 210 1.53 32.47 -8.93
N TRP A 211 1.40 31.15 -9.09
CA TRP A 211 1.66 30.44 -10.33
C TRP A 211 0.42 30.28 -11.23
N ILE A 212 -0.79 30.55 -10.72
CA ILE A 212 -2.02 30.54 -11.54
C ILE A 212 -2.04 31.68 -12.58
N ALA A 213 -1.19 32.70 -12.44
CA ALA A 213 -1.10 33.81 -13.41
C ALA A 213 -0.24 33.50 -14.67
N LEU A 214 0.46 32.36 -14.75
CA LEU A 214 1.40 32.08 -15.85
C LEU A 214 0.91 31.05 -16.88
N GLY A 215 -0.26 30.42 -16.67
CA GLY A 215 -0.79 29.41 -17.59
C GLY A 215 -1.48 29.96 -18.84
N PHE A 216 -1.91 31.23 -18.85
CA PHE A 216 -2.77 31.75 -19.92
C PHE A 216 -2.04 32.42 -21.10
N ALA A 217 -0.70 32.44 -21.08
CA ALA A 217 0.10 33.12 -22.11
C ALA A 217 0.67 32.20 -23.21
N CYS A 218 0.66 30.87 -23.03
CA CYS A 218 1.31 29.95 -23.98
C CYS A 218 0.39 29.35 -25.07
N LEU A 219 -0.93 29.60 -25.03
CA LEU A 219 -1.88 29.08 -26.03
C LEU A 219 -2.05 29.94 -27.29
N LEU A 220 -1.26 31.02 -27.46
CA LEU A 220 -1.33 31.91 -28.64
C LEU A 220 -0.12 31.81 -29.58
N LEU A 221 0.77 30.84 -29.40
CA LEU A 221 1.98 30.67 -30.23
C LEU A 221 2.05 29.31 -30.94
N ILE A 222 0.96 28.88 -31.57
CA ILE A 222 1.03 27.94 -32.70
C ILE A 222 0.83 28.71 -34.01
N PRO A 223 1.87 29.36 -34.56
CA PRO A 223 1.81 29.80 -35.95
C PRO A 223 1.89 28.57 -36.85
N ALA A 224 0.75 28.21 -37.42
CA ALA A 224 0.57 27.80 -38.81
C ALA A 224 1.82 27.21 -39.53
N TRP A 225 2.20 25.98 -39.21
CA TRP A 225 2.99 25.14 -40.12
C TRP A 225 2.03 24.29 -40.97
N ARG A 226 1.39 24.95 -41.94
CA ARG A 226 0.79 24.28 -43.09
C ARG A 226 1.19 25.02 -44.37
N ARG A 227 2.40 24.72 -44.85
CA ARG A 227 2.92 25.05 -46.17
C ARG A 227 4.12 24.12 -46.40
N GLY A 228 4.21 23.33 -47.46
CA GLY A 228 3.39 23.18 -48.64
C GLY A 228 3.81 21.90 -49.37
N GLU A 229 3.11 21.68 -50.48
CA GLU A 229 3.21 20.56 -51.41
C GLU A 229 4.60 20.42 -52.05
N GLY A 230 4.93 19.16 -52.37
CA GLY A 230 6.06 18.72 -53.18
C GLY A 230 6.06 17.22 -53.32
#